data_AF-A0A2V7IM02-F1
#
_entry.id   AF-A0A2V7IM02-F1
#
_cell.length_a   1.000
_cell.length_b   1.000
_cell.length_c   1.000
_cell.angle_alpha   90.00
_cell.angle_beta   90.00
_cell.angle_gamma   90.00
#
_symmetry.space_group_name_H-M   'P 1'
#
loop_
_entity.id
_entity.type
_entity.pdbx_description
1 polymer ?
#
loop_
_entity_poly.entity_id
_entity_poly.type
_entity_poly.pdbx_seq_one_letter_code
_entity_poly.pdbx_strand_id
1 'polypeptide(L)'
;MSIELKREASMKALTASLVVVLLGCGPAAQHGTKRDVPAGTFTITAEEIEKSGAHTAWQVLKRHAPMLQAQDDRNGRPASLGRRGRASFYLDDSPAILLDGVRLPDFRALEDIDAQSILLIYIYDGIEGTTYYGTNSVSGVILIKTKDGRS
;
A
#
# COMPACT_ATOMS: atom_id res chain seq x y z
N MET A 1 -44.42 -30.81 -68.27
CA MET A 1 -42.99 -30.48 -68.41
C MET A 1 -42.64 -29.59 -67.22
N SER A 2 -41.67 -30.01 -66.41
CA SER A 2 -41.10 -29.40 -65.19
C SER A 2 -40.87 -27.87 -65.33
N ILE A 3 -40.74 -27.00 -64.31
CA ILE A 3 -39.87 -27.03 -63.11
C ILE A 3 -40.28 -25.90 -62.10
N GLU A 4 -40.11 -26.19 -60.81
CA GLU A 4 -39.88 -25.37 -59.58
C GLU A 4 -39.13 -24.02 -59.79
N LEU A 5 -39.19 -22.93 -59.00
CA LEU A 5 -39.00 -22.66 -57.56
C LEU A 5 -39.46 -21.20 -57.24
N LYS A 6 -40.26 -20.93 -56.20
CA LYS A 6 -39.85 -20.46 -54.84
C LYS A 6 -38.94 -19.21 -54.78
N ARG A 7 -39.46 -18.08 -54.25
CA ARG A 7 -39.34 -17.64 -52.84
C ARG A 7 -39.61 -16.13 -52.73
N GLU A 8 -40.74 -15.77 -52.12
CA GLU A 8 -41.00 -14.39 -51.68
C GLU A 8 -40.45 -14.19 -50.27
N ALA A 9 -39.76 -13.07 -50.04
CA ALA A 9 -39.64 -12.49 -48.71
C ALA A 9 -39.46 -10.98 -48.87
N SER A 10 -40.59 -10.30 -48.72
CA SER A 10 -40.77 -8.87 -48.81
C SER A 10 -39.94 -8.11 -47.78
N MET A 11 -39.27 -7.08 -48.28
CA MET A 11 -38.49 -6.10 -47.54
C MET A 11 -39.40 -4.96 -47.07
N LYS A 12 -38.96 -4.27 -46.01
CA LYS A 12 -39.43 -2.99 -45.43
C LYS A 12 -40.30 -3.19 -44.18
N ALA A 13 -39.69 -3.22 -42.99
CA ALA A 13 -39.26 -2.04 -42.24
C ALA A 13 -40.39 -1.03 -42.04
N LEU A 14 -40.98 -0.99 -40.83
CA LEU A 14 -41.39 0.23 -40.17
C LEU A 14 -41.68 -0.05 -38.68
N THR A 15 -40.81 0.51 -37.82
CA THR A 15 -41.13 1.23 -36.58
C THR A 15 -42.21 0.71 -35.63
N ALA A 16 -41.82 0.37 -34.38
CA ALA A 16 -42.34 1.01 -33.17
C ALA A 16 -41.68 0.45 -31.90
N SER A 17 -41.31 1.37 -30.99
CA SER A 17 -41.27 1.20 -29.52
C SER A 17 -40.21 0.25 -28.93
N LEU A 18 -39.61 0.46 -27.76
CA LEU A 18 -39.65 1.50 -26.74
C LEU A 18 -38.62 1.00 -25.69
N VAL A 19 -37.68 1.85 -25.27
CA VAL A 19 -36.93 1.78 -24.00
C VAL A 19 -36.25 0.43 -23.68
N VAL A 20 -34.95 0.34 -23.95
CA VAL A 20 -34.08 -0.60 -23.20
C VAL A 20 -33.21 0.23 -22.26
N VAL A 21 -33.48 0.01 -20.98
CA VAL A 21 -32.96 0.69 -19.80
C VAL A 21 -31.44 0.53 -19.72
N LEU A 22 -30.78 1.67 -19.48
CA LEU A 22 -29.38 1.79 -19.08
C LEU A 22 -29.13 1.01 -17.77
N LEU A 23 -28.69 -0.24 -17.87
CA LEU A 23 -28.07 -0.96 -16.76
C LEU A 23 -26.55 -0.71 -16.80
N GLY A 24 -26.18 0.50 -16.37
CA GLY A 24 -24.79 0.82 -16.05
C GLY A 24 -24.36 0.08 -14.78
N CYS A 25 -23.70 -1.07 -14.93
CA CYS A 25 -22.86 -1.62 -13.88
C CYS A 25 -21.54 -0.83 -13.84
N GLY A 26 -21.57 0.36 -13.27
CA GLY A 26 -20.36 1.06 -12.84
C GLY A 26 -20.14 0.75 -11.36
N PRO A 27 -18.94 0.31 -10.93
CA PRO A 27 -18.66 0.28 -9.50
C PRO A 27 -18.78 1.72 -9.00
N ALA A 28 -19.65 1.94 -8.01
CA ALA A 28 -19.69 3.18 -7.27
C ALA A 28 -18.28 3.45 -6.75
N ALA A 29 -17.58 4.37 -7.41
CA ALA A 29 -16.30 4.87 -6.97
C ALA A 29 -16.56 5.47 -5.59
N GLN A 30 -16.22 4.70 -4.56
CA GLN A 30 -16.15 5.13 -3.19
C GLN A 30 -15.12 6.26 -3.17
N HIS A 31 -15.60 7.49 -3.35
CA HIS A 31 -14.88 8.72 -3.05
C HIS A 31 -14.83 8.85 -1.51
N GLY A 32 -14.27 7.83 -0.84
CA GLY A 32 -13.62 8.07 0.43
C GLY A 32 -12.53 9.09 0.13
N THR A 33 -12.47 10.15 0.92
CA THR A 33 -11.37 11.11 0.94
C THR A 33 -10.06 10.33 1.07
N LYS A 34 -9.49 9.92 -0.07
CA LYS A 34 -8.13 9.39 -0.12
C LYS A 34 -7.30 10.56 0.34
N ARG A 35 -6.75 10.45 1.55
CA ARG A 35 -5.59 11.26 1.94
C ARG A 35 -4.64 11.17 0.75
N ASP A 36 -4.19 12.29 0.19
CA ASP A 36 -3.20 12.29 -0.86
C ASP A 36 -1.95 11.59 -0.32
N VAL A 37 -1.86 10.29 -0.55
CA VAL A 37 -0.68 9.48 -0.23
C VAL A 37 0.28 9.77 -1.38
N PRO A 38 1.46 10.35 -1.12
CA PRO A 38 2.44 10.60 -2.17
C PRO A 38 2.72 9.32 -2.96
N ALA A 39 2.98 9.46 -4.26
CA ALA A 39 3.43 8.33 -5.09
C ALA A 39 4.64 7.63 -4.42
N GLY A 40 4.84 6.33 -4.65
CA GLY A 40 5.97 5.60 -4.04
C GLY A 40 5.87 5.38 -2.53
N THR A 41 4.71 5.67 -1.91
CA THR A 41 4.48 5.47 -0.47
C THR A 41 3.57 4.27 -0.21
N PHE A 42 4.06 3.30 0.56
CA PHE A 42 3.22 2.23 1.11
C PHE A 42 2.70 2.67 2.50
N THR A 43 1.45 2.36 2.81
CA THR A 43 0.79 2.80 4.04
C THR A 43 0.27 1.61 4.83
N ILE A 44 0.47 1.63 6.14
CA ILE A 44 -0.13 0.68 7.08
C ILE A 44 -1.00 1.45 8.06
N THR A 45 -2.32 1.23 8.03
CA THR A 45 -3.28 2.00 8.85
C THR A 45 -3.45 1.43 10.26
N ALA A 46 -3.99 2.23 11.18
CA ALA A 46 -4.31 1.77 12.53
C ALA A 46 -5.22 0.53 12.51
N GLU A 47 -6.20 0.48 11.60
CA GLU A 47 -7.12 -0.65 11.48
C GLU A 47 -6.39 -1.93 11.03
N GLU A 48 -5.39 -1.82 10.15
CA GLU A 48 -4.54 -2.95 9.74
C GLU A 48 -3.65 -3.41 10.89
N ILE A 49 -3.08 -2.48 11.65
CA ILE A 49 -2.25 -2.76 12.84
C ILE A 49 -3.07 -3.50 13.89
N GLU A 50 -4.29 -3.05 14.19
CA GLU A 50 -5.18 -3.70 15.15
C GLU A 50 -5.54 -5.12 14.71
N LYS A 51 -5.92 -5.31 13.44
CA LYS A 51 -6.24 -6.63 12.87
C LYS A 51 -5.04 -7.57 12.83
N SER A 52 -3.83 -7.03 12.81
CA SER A 52 -2.60 -7.82 12.77
C SER A 52 -2.34 -8.60 14.07
N GLY A 53 -2.88 -8.14 15.21
CA GLY A 53 -2.54 -8.65 16.53
C GLY A 53 -1.06 -8.44 16.90
N ALA A 54 -0.39 -7.44 16.31
CA ALA A 54 1.00 -7.10 16.63
C ALA A 54 1.05 -6.31 17.94
N HIS A 55 2.09 -6.54 18.73
CA HIS A 55 2.31 -5.79 19.98
C HIS A 55 3.35 -4.69 19.83
N THR A 56 4.22 -4.76 18.83
CA THR A 56 5.29 -3.79 18.62
C THR A 56 5.35 -3.31 17.17
N ALA A 57 5.91 -2.11 16.93
CA ALA A 57 6.14 -1.60 15.58
C ALA A 57 6.96 -2.59 14.73
N TRP A 58 7.95 -3.26 15.34
CA TRP A 58 8.72 -4.33 14.70
C TRP A 58 7.84 -5.46 14.14
N GLN A 59 6.88 -5.93 14.94
CA GLN A 59 5.95 -6.99 14.52
C GLN A 59 5.00 -6.51 13.42
N VAL A 60 4.55 -5.25 13.48
CA VAL A 60 3.73 -4.63 12.43
C VAL A 60 4.46 -4.67 11.09
N LEU A 61 5.70 -4.18 11.05
CA LEU A 61 6.49 -4.16 9.81
C LEU A 61 6.69 -5.57 9.25
N LYS A 62 7.01 -6.56 10.08
CA LYS A 62 7.17 -7.95 9.63
C LYS A 62 5.91 -8.52 8.97
N ARG A 63 4.72 -8.17 9.48
CA ARG A 63 3.44 -8.73 9.02
C ARG A 63 2.86 -7.97 7.84
N HIS A 64 2.97 -6.65 7.84
CA HIS A 64 2.27 -5.77 6.91
C HIS A 64 3.18 -5.06 5.91
N ALA A 65 4.51 -5.17 6.05
CA ALA A 65 5.45 -4.57 5.11
C ALA A 65 6.19 -5.61 4.24
N PRO A 66 5.54 -6.22 3.22
CA PRO A 66 6.15 -7.25 2.38
C PRO A 66 7.34 -6.76 1.51
N MET A 67 7.50 -5.45 1.31
CA MET A 67 8.64 -4.85 0.61
C MET A 67 9.90 -4.78 1.49
N LEU A 68 9.76 -4.99 2.81
CA LEU A 68 10.87 -5.01 3.75
C LEU A 68 11.33 -6.44 3.99
N GLN A 69 12.61 -6.57 4.33
CA GLN A 69 13.23 -7.78 4.83
C GLN A 69 13.59 -7.53 6.29
N ALA A 70 12.65 -7.82 7.19
CA ALA A 70 12.83 -7.77 8.62
C ALA A 70 13.06 -9.19 9.15
N GLN A 71 14.19 -9.42 9.85
CA GLN A 71 14.55 -10.72 10.40
C GLN A 71 14.85 -10.62 11.89
N ASP A 72 14.42 -11.64 12.64
CA ASP A 72 14.75 -11.78 14.05
C ASP A 72 16.06 -12.55 14.24
N ASP A 73 16.67 -12.41 15.40
CA ASP A 73 17.72 -13.31 15.88
C ASP A 73 17.12 -14.59 16.46
N ARG A 74 17.98 -15.46 17.00
CA ARG A 74 17.57 -16.71 17.65
C ARG A 74 16.66 -16.52 18.87
N ASN A 75 16.64 -15.33 19.45
CA ASN A 75 15.88 -14.97 20.64
C ASN A 75 14.60 -14.19 20.29
N GLY A 76 14.29 -14.01 19.01
CA GLY A 76 13.12 -13.26 18.55
C GLY A 76 13.29 -11.74 18.55
N ARG A 77 14.51 -11.22 18.78
CA ARG A 77 14.81 -9.77 18.79
C ARG A 77 15.11 -9.27 17.37
N PRO A 78 14.90 -7.98 17.06
CA PRO A 78 15.26 -7.43 15.76
C PRO A 78 16.75 -7.62 15.42
N ALA A 79 17.06 -8.32 14.32
CA ALA A 79 18.42 -8.61 13.89
C ALA A 79 18.85 -7.87 12.62
N SER A 80 17.95 -7.75 11.64
CA SER A 80 18.21 -6.96 10.43
C SER A 80 16.93 -6.40 9.84
N LEU A 81 17.03 -5.19 9.29
CA LEU A 81 15.97 -4.53 8.56
C LEU A 81 16.53 -3.98 7.25
N GLY A 82 15.92 -4.33 6.13
CA GLY A 82 16.29 -3.77 4.83
C GLY A 82 15.14 -3.79 3.85
N ARG A 83 15.37 -3.34 2.62
CA ARG A 83 14.40 -3.49 1.52
C ARG A 83 14.63 -4.79 0.74
N ARG A 84 13.55 -5.41 0.25
CA ARG A 84 13.64 -6.50 -0.73
C ARG A 84 14.05 -5.94 -2.10
N GLY A 85 14.85 -6.70 -2.85
CA GLY A 85 15.28 -6.33 -4.21
C GLY A 85 16.45 -5.34 -4.26
N ARG A 86 17.49 -5.63 -3.47
CA ARG A 86 18.80 -4.95 -3.30
C ARG A 86 19.17 -3.86 -4.32
N ALA A 87 19.67 -2.73 -3.81
CA ALA A 87 20.50 -1.78 -4.57
C ALA A 87 22.00 -1.99 -4.30
N SER A 88 22.39 -2.61 -3.18
CA SER A 88 23.80 -2.77 -2.80
C SER A 88 24.19 -4.16 -2.31
N PHE A 89 25.41 -4.59 -2.65
CA PHE A 89 26.04 -5.79 -2.10
C PHE A 89 26.83 -5.54 -0.82
N TYR A 90 27.24 -4.29 -0.55
CA TYR A 90 28.24 -3.92 0.45
C TYR A 90 27.82 -2.81 1.43
N LEU A 91 26.80 -2.00 1.13
CA LEU A 91 26.31 -0.95 2.03
C LEU A 91 25.17 -1.45 2.92
N ASP A 92 25.04 -0.81 4.09
CA ASP A 92 23.87 -0.91 4.95
C ASP A 92 22.66 -0.28 4.23
N ASP A 93 21.84 -1.14 3.63
CA ASP A 93 20.61 -0.77 2.90
C ASP A 93 19.40 -0.61 3.86
N SER A 94 19.64 -0.35 5.15
CA SER A 94 18.59 -0.10 6.14
C SER A 94 17.87 1.23 5.85
N PRO A 95 16.53 1.25 5.76
CA PRO A 95 15.79 2.51 5.62
C PRO A 95 15.91 3.34 6.90
N ALA A 96 15.88 4.67 6.75
CA ALA A 96 15.78 5.58 7.88
C ALA A 96 14.46 5.39 8.61
N ILE A 97 14.46 5.49 9.94
CA ILE A 97 13.23 5.38 10.74
C ILE A 97 12.98 6.69 11.47
N LEU A 98 11.78 7.23 11.32
CA LEU A 98 11.34 8.44 11.99
C LEU A 98 10.09 8.13 12.82
N LEU A 99 10.12 8.46 14.10
CA LEU A 99 8.98 8.42 15.02
C LEU A 99 8.53 9.86 15.27
N ASP A 100 7.34 10.22 14.80
CA ASP A 100 6.77 11.57 14.92
C ASP A 100 7.69 12.69 14.42
N GLY A 101 8.59 12.38 13.47
CA GLY A 101 9.56 13.31 12.90
C GLY A 101 10.95 13.26 13.56
N VAL A 102 11.09 12.54 14.67
CA VAL A 102 12.39 12.30 15.32
C VAL A 102 13.02 11.05 14.73
N ARG A 103 14.27 11.17 14.27
CA ARG A 103 15.02 10.02 13.72
C ARG A 103 15.45 9.09 14.85
N LEU A 104 15.13 7.80 14.70
CA LEU A 104 15.61 6.76 15.61
C LEU A 104 17.06 6.38 15.27
N PRO A 105 17.86 5.97 16.28
CA PRO A 105 19.26 5.60 16.06
C PRO A 105 19.41 4.32 15.24
N ASP A 106 18.51 3.36 15.43
CA ASP A 106 18.48 2.09 14.70
C ASP A 106 17.09 1.45 14.72
N PHE A 107 16.95 0.29 14.05
CA PHE A 107 15.71 -0.46 13.97
C PHE A 107 15.36 -1.25 15.23
N ARG A 108 16.27 -1.43 16.19
CA ARG A 108 15.97 -2.17 17.43
C ARG A 108 15.00 -1.41 18.32
N ALA A 109 15.04 -0.08 18.27
CA ALA A 109 14.07 0.78 18.94
C ALA A 109 12.60 0.50 18.55
N LEU A 110 12.34 -0.13 17.39
CA LEU A 110 11.00 -0.53 16.97
C LEU A 110 10.37 -1.61 17.85
N GLU A 111 11.16 -2.32 18.65
CA GLU A 111 10.66 -3.32 19.60
C GLU A 111 10.02 -2.65 20.82
N ASP A 112 10.45 -1.45 21.17
CA ASP A 112 9.97 -0.71 22.34
C ASP A 112 8.75 0.18 22.03
N ILE A 113 8.36 0.30 20.76
CA ILE A 113 7.20 1.08 20.32
C ILE A 113 5.96 0.19 20.34
N ASP A 114 5.03 0.47 21.25
CA ASP A 114 3.75 -0.22 21.32
C ASP A 114 2.93 -0.02 20.04
N ALA A 115 2.49 -1.12 19.44
CA ALA A 115 1.71 -1.09 18.21
C ALA A 115 0.36 -0.36 18.37
N GLN A 116 -0.26 -0.41 19.55
CA GLN A 116 -1.57 0.22 19.77
C GLN A 116 -1.49 1.75 19.87
N SER A 117 -0.32 2.29 20.20
CA SER A 117 -0.04 3.73 20.13
C SER A 117 0.12 4.27 18.70
N ILE A 118 0.35 3.39 17.72
CA ILE A 118 0.60 3.77 16.33
C ILE A 118 -0.72 4.14 15.66
N LEU A 119 -0.67 5.22 14.90
CA LEU A 119 -1.80 5.74 14.16
C LEU A 119 -1.67 5.46 12.66
N LEU A 120 -0.45 5.52 12.15
CA LEU A 120 -0.14 5.28 10.75
C LEU A 120 1.35 5.03 10.57
N ILE A 121 1.69 4.13 9.65
CA ILE A 121 3.06 3.96 9.17
C ILE A 121 3.07 4.28 7.68
N TYR A 122 3.99 5.15 7.26
CA TYR A 122 4.34 5.38 5.86
C TYR A 122 5.70 4.77 5.57
N ILE A 123 5.83 4.11 4.43
CA ILE A 123 7.09 3.56 3.93
C ILE A 123 7.33 4.19 2.56
N TYR A 124 8.27 5.13 2.52
CA TYR A 124 8.74 5.80 1.31
C TYR A 124 9.87 4.98 0.70
N ASP A 125 9.85 4.85 -0.63
CA ASP A 125 11.01 4.33 -1.36
C ASP A 125 12.21 5.31 -1.31
N GLY A 126 13.32 4.93 -1.93
CA GLY A 126 14.54 5.76 -1.94
C GLY A 126 14.37 7.09 -2.68
N ILE A 127 13.50 7.16 -3.68
CA ILE A 127 13.28 8.37 -4.48
C ILE A 127 12.51 9.39 -3.64
N GLU A 128 11.39 8.96 -3.06
CA GLU A 128 10.56 9.83 -2.22
C GLU A 128 11.23 10.11 -0.87
N GLY A 129 11.93 9.13 -0.33
CA GLY A 129 12.74 9.26 0.88
C GLY A 129 13.79 10.36 0.74
N THR A 130 14.52 10.39 -0.37
CA THR A 130 15.49 11.47 -0.64
C THR A 130 14.84 12.81 -0.96
N THR A 131 13.68 12.79 -1.64
CA THR A 131 12.91 13.99 -1.97
C THR A 131 12.40 14.71 -0.72
N TYR A 132 11.82 13.99 0.25
CA TYR A 132 11.21 14.61 1.43
C TYR A 132 12.10 14.63 2.69
N TYR A 133 13.05 13.70 2.80
CA TYR A 133 13.85 13.52 4.03
C TYR A 133 15.37 13.60 3.80
N GLY A 134 15.79 14.02 2.60
CA GLY A 134 17.17 14.37 2.29
C GLY A 134 18.06 13.19 1.86
N THR A 135 19.30 13.52 1.49
CA THR A 135 20.26 12.63 0.81
C THR A 135 20.65 11.37 1.59
N ASN A 136 20.48 11.35 2.92
CA ASN A 136 20.77 10.20 3.76
C ASN A 136 19.63 9.15 3.79
N SER A 137 18.67 9.25 2.87
CA SER A 137 17.47 8.42 2.81
C SER A 137 17.36 7.62 1.49
N VAL A 138 18.49 7.29 0.86
CA VAL A 138 18.56 6.52 -0.40
C VAL A 138 17.94 5.13 -0.26
N SER A 139 18.05 4.52 0.92
CA SER A 139 17.41 3.23 1.24
C SER A 139 15.90 3.34 1.50
N GLY A 140 15.36 4.56 1.52
CA GLY A 140 13.97 4.87 1.87
C GLY A 140 13.78 5.32 3.31
N VAL A 141 12.52 5.57 3.67
CA VAL A 141 12.13 6.09 4.98
C VAL A 141 10.90 5.34 5.50
N ILE A 142 10.96 4.90 6.75
CA ILE A 142 9.82 4.41 7.52
C ILE A 142 9.43 5.53 8.49
N LEU A 143 8.31 6.19 8.21
CA LEU A 143 7.74 7.22 9.07
C LEU A 143 6.60 6.61 9.90
N ILE A 144 6.76 6.61 11.21
CA ILE A 144 5.77 6.17 12.18
C ILE A 144 5.15 7.42 12.79
N LYS A 145 3.81 7.48 12.77
CA LYS A 145 3.03 8.51 13.46
C LYS A 145 2.26 7.89 14.61
N THR A 146 2.38 8.46 15.80
CA THR A 146 1.63 8.01 16.99
C THR A 146 0.31 8.75 17.13
N LYS A 147 -0.60 8.18 17.92
CA LYS A 147 -1.88 8.79 18.28
C LYS A 147 -1.69 10.08 19.08
N ASP A 148 -0.67 10.12 19.94
CA ASP A 148 -0.42 11.24 20.85
C ASP A 148 0.29 12.43 20.18
N GLY A 149 1.11 12.19 19.14
CA GLY A 149 1.79 13.24 18.37
C GLY A 149 0.87 14.11 17.50
N ARG A 150 -0.46 13.98 17.62
CA ARG A 150 -1.46 14.78 16.89
C ARG A 150 -2.09 15.92 17.72
N SER A 151 -1.66 16.16 18.97
CA SER A 151 -2.21 17.22 19.84
C SER A 151 -1.78 18.62 19.43
#